data_AF-A0A7W0HD01-F1
#
_entry.id   AF-A0A7W0HD01-F1
#
_cell.length_a   1.000
_cell.length_b   1.000
_cell.length_c   1.000
_cell.angle_alpha   90.00
_cell.angle_beta   90.00
_cell.angle_gamma   90.00
#
_symmetry.space_group_name_H-M   'P 1'
#
loop_
_entity.id
_entity.type
_entity.pdbx_description
1 polymer ?
#
loop_
_entity_poly.entity_id
_entity_poly.type
_entity_poly.pdbx_seq_one_letter_code
_entity_poly.pdbx_strand_id
1 'polypeptide(L)'
;MKKKKVAAVLGGSLLLLAPIAVGAPAYAGSNGPALCYADGPFGPPVEATIVGSGNIVGTSGDDVILGSAGPDQIAALGGTDIICAEGGNDSVDGGGGNDVILGDGAGPEDPPPFGPGGNDRLVGGAGDDVVVGLGGNDSIVGDAGKDTLIGMGGMDRIRGGDDNDEIFGGPGDDNLGGDRGNDTIFGNYQSDTISGGGGADYINGDNPTPGGGPPGGPTETPGAFDTCNGDGGVNTVVNCEVGNT
;
A
#
# COMPACT_ATOMS: atom_id res chain seq x y z
N MET A 1 -11.23 22.35 -29.62
CA MET A 1 -11.22 23.16 -28.38
C MET A 1 -10.51 22.35 -27.31
N LYS A 2 -9.47 22.96 -26.73
CA LYS A 2 -8.62 22.60 -25.56
C LYS A 2 -8.67 21.16 -25.01
N LYS A 3 -7.58 20.42 -25.21
CA LYS A 3 -7.14 19.32 -24.33
C LYS A 3 -6.82 19.93 -22.95
N LYS A 4 -7.48 19.47 -21.87
CA LYS A 4 -7.02 19.78 -20.52
C LYS A 4 -6.04 18.69 -20.12
N LYS A 5 -4.77 19.09 -19.99
CA LYS A 5 -3.78 18.38 -19.17
C LYS A 5 -4.29 18.41 -17.73
N VAL A 6 -4.31 17.29 -17.04
CA VAL A 6 -4.37 17.30 -15.58
C VAL A 6 -2.94 17.10 -15.11
N ALA A 7 -2.41 18.16 -14.50
CA ALA A 7 -1.18 18.18 -13.75
C ALA A 7 -1.50 19.02 -12.52
N ALA A 8 -1.38 18.44 -11.32
CA ALA A 8 -1.05 19.08 -10.05
C ALA A 8 -1.29 18.03 -8.94
N VAL A 9 -0.25 17.40 -8.39
CA VAL A 9 0.79 17.93 -7.48
C VAL A 9 0.40 17.68 -6.02
N LEU A 10 1.33 17.00 -5.34
CA LEU A 10 1.44 16.81 -3.90
C LEU A 10 1.11 18.09 -3.13
N GLY A 11 0.30 17.92 -2.08
CA GLY A 11 0.12 18.92 -1.04
C GLY A 11 -0.21 18.20 0.25
N GLY A 12 0.80 18.01 1.09
CA GLY A 12 0.69 17.32 2.37
C GLY A 12 -0.53 17.77 3.17
N SER A 13 -1.40 16.82 3.45
CA SER A 13 -2.39 16.94 4.51
C SER A 13 -2.87 15.54 4.84
N LEU A 14 -2.44 15.08 6.01
CA LEU A 14 -2.93 13.93 6.77
C LEU A 14 -4.34 13.50 6.34
N LEU A 15 -4.44 12.36 5.64
CA LEU A 15 -5.70 11.76 5.24
C LEU A 15 -6.37 11.19 6.51
N LEU A 16 -7.14 12.02 7.19
CA LEU A 16 -7.95 11.60 8.33
C LEU A 16 -9.13 10.77 7.79
N LEU A 17 -9.08 9.45 7.98
CA LEU A 17 -10.18 8.52 7.69
C LEU A 17 -11.45 8.96 8.45
N ALA A 18 -12.49 9.35 7.70
CA ALA A 18 -13.83 9.66 8.23
C ALA A 18 -14.79 8.46 8.06
N PRO A 19 -15.84 8.31 8.90
CA PRO A 19 -16.63 7.08 8.99
C PRO A 19 -17.57 6.83 7.80
N ILE A 20 -17.70 5.53 7.51
CA ILE A 20 -18.30 4.85 6.35
C ILE A 20 -19.82 5.06 6.26
N ALA A 21 -20.31 5.46 5.08
CA ALA A 21 -21.73 5.41 4.72
C ALA A 21 -21.92 4.63 3.40
N VAL A 22 -22.79 3.62 3.46
CA VAL A 22 -22.99 2.58 2.44
C VAL A 22 -23.84 3.08 1.28
N GLY A 23 -23.37 2.85 0.05
CA GLY A 23 -24.19 2.94 -1.17
C GLY A 23 -23.57 2.14 -2.31
N ALA A 24 -24.22 1.06 -2.73
CA ALA A 24 -23.93 0.30 -3.96
C ALA A 24 -24.90 0.73 -5.09
N PRO A 25 -24.74 0.35 -6.38
CA PRO A 25 -23.68 -0.46 -7.03
C PRO A 25 -23.16 0.09 -8.40
N ALA A 26 -22.12 -0.51 -8.99
CA ALA A 26 -22.00 -0.72 -10.45
C ALA A 26 -20.93 -1.78 -10.83
N TYR A 27 -21.40 -3.00 -11.08
CA TYR A 27 -20.64 -4.16 -11.57
C TYR A 27 -20.22 -4.04 -13.04
N ALA A 28 -19.18 -4.78 -13.40
CA ALA A 28 -18.80 -5.21 -14.74
C ALA A 28 -19.93 -5.98 -15.45
N GLY A 29 -20.91 -5.26 -15.98
CA GLY A 29 -22.03 -5.82 -16.72
C GLY A 29 -22.64 -4.81 -17.69
N SER A 30 -22.24 -4.89 -18.97
CA SER A 30 -22.77 -4.21 -20.16
C SER A 30 -22.35 -2.74 -20.41
N ASN A 31 -21.36 -2.59 -21.31
CA ASN A 31 -21.03 -1.37 -22.09
C ASN A 31 -20.47 -0.14 -21.35
N GLY A 32 -20.06 -0.25 -20.09
CA GLY A 32 -19.33 0.81 -19.37
C GLY A 32 -17.80 0.69 -19.52
N PRO A 33 -17.04 1.77 -19.27
CA PRO A 33 -15.57 1.71 -19.21
C PRO A 33 -15.10 0.81 -18.06
N ALA A 34 -13.96 0.14 -18.24
CA ALA A 34 -13.24 -0.53 -17.18
C ALA A 34 -12.56 0.52 -16.29
N LEU A 35 -12.69 0.41 -14.98
CA LEU A 35 -12.37 1.47 -14.03
C LEU A 35 -11.38 0.97 -12.99
N CYS A 36 -10.32 1.74 -12.75
CA CYS A 36 -9.40 1.55 -11.64
C CYS A 36 -9.68 2.60 -10.56
N TYR A 37 -9.83 2.14 -9.31
CA TYR A 37 -10.19 2.94 -8.14
C TYR A 37 -8.94 3.26 -7.30
N ALA A 38 -8.00 3.98 -7.90
CA ALA A 38 -6.67 4.29 -7.36
C ALA A 38 -6.68 5.03 -6.00
N ASP A 39 -7.82 5.59 -5.58
CA ASP A 39 -8.03 6.26 -4.30
C ASP A 39 -9.05 5.52 -3.41
N GLY A 40 -9.17 4.21 -3.63
CA GLY A 40 -10.20 3.38 -3.03
C GLY A 40 -11.59 3.65 -3.62
N PRO A 41 -12.68 3.13 -3.02
CA PRO A 41 -14.02 3.21 -3.59
C PRO A 41 -14.63 4.63 -3.58
N PHE A 42 -13.88 5.65 -3.15
CA PHE A 42 -14.41 6.97 -2.79
C PHE A 42 -13.94 8.13 -3.66
N GLY A 43 -12.92 7.96 -4.50
CA GLY A 43 -12.59 9.00 -5.47
C GLY A 43 -12.93 8.63 -6.91
N PRO A 44 -12.68 9.58 -7.84
CA PRO A 44 -13.14 9.43 -9.21
C PRO A 44 -12.37 8.30 -9.90
N PRO A 45 -13.05 7.24 -10.36
CA PRO A 45 -12.37 6.15 -11.03
C PRO A 45 -11.72 6.63 -12.34
N VAL A 46 -10.58 6.02 -12.68
CA VAL A 46 -9.85 6.28 -13.92
C VAL A 46 -10.15 5.18 -14.94
N GLU A 47 -10.44 5.55 -16.19
CA GLU A 47 -10.66 4.56 -17.25
C GLU A 47 -9.35 3.84 -17.59
N ALA A 48 -9.36 2.51 -17.53
CA ALA A 48 -8.22 1.68 -17.85
C ALA A 48 -7.85 1.77 -19.34
N THR A 49 -6.56 1.99 -19.64
CA THR A 49 -5.99 1.92 -20.98
C THR A 49 -5.68 0.49 -21.38
N ILE A 50 -5.39 -0.38 -20.39
CA ILE A 50 -5.04 -1.78 -20.55
C ILE A 50 -5.89 -2.61 -19.59
N VAL A 51 -6.56 -3.63 -20.12
CA VAL A 51 -7.34 -4.59 -19.33
C VAL A 51 -6.95 -5.99 -19.77
N GLY A 52 -6.58 -6.85 -18.83
CA GLY A 52 -6.08 -8.19 -19.15
C GLY A 52 -6.26 -9.20 -18.03
N SER A 53 -5.79 -10.42 -18.27
CA SER A 53 -5.62 -11.46 -17.26
C SER A 53 -4.42 -12.34 -17.58
N GLY A 54 -3.82 -12.95 -16.57
CA GLY A 54 -2.53 -13.62 -16.64
C GLY A 54 -1.40 -12.62 -16.85
N ASN A 55 -0.75 -12.64 -18.00
CA ASN A 55 0.41 -11.78 -18.25
C ASN A 55 -0.01 -10.47 -18.91
N ILE A 56 0.17 -9.35 -18.20
CA ILE A 56 -0.17 -8.00 -18.64
C ILE A 56 1.12 -7.19 -18.71
N VAL A 57 1.34 -6.48 -19.82
CA VAL A 57 2.52 -5.65 -20.01
C VAL A 57 2.07 -4.27 -20.48
N GLY A 58 2.49 -3.26 -19.74
CA GLY A 58 2.32 -1.85 -20.07
C GLY A 58 3.23 -1.40 -21.21
N THR A 59 3.37 -0.09 -21.32
CA THR A 59 4.20 0.60 -22.29
C THR A 59 5.28 1.40 -21.57
N SER A 60 6.11 2.15 -22.30
CA SER A 60 7.10 3.03 -21.66
C SER A 60 6.55 4.43 -21.35
N GLY A 61 5.24 4.58 -21.22
CA GLY A 61 4.63 5.83 -20.79
C GLY A 61 3.35 5.55 -20.01
N ASP A 62 2.78 6.61 -19.45
CA ASP A 62 1.67 6.54 -18.49
C ASP A 62 0.51 5.62 -18.93
N ASP A 63 0.31 4.55 -18.17
CA ASP A 63 -0.72 3.54 -18.37
C ASP A 63 -1.70 3.50 -17.20
N VAL A 64 -2.92 3.02 -17.48
CA VAL A 64 -3.91 2.67 -16.46
C VAL A 64 -4.26 1.20 -16.69
N ILE A 65 -3.73 0.34 -15.83
CA ILE A 65 -3.77 -1.10 -15.97
C ILE A 65 -4.81 -1.67 -15.00
N LEU A 66 -5.70 -2.50 -15.54
CA LEU A 66 -6.66 -3.28 -14.76
C LEU A 66 -6.43 -4.78 -14.99
N GLY A 67 -6.16 -5.49 -13.90
CA GLY A 67 -6.10 -6.94 -13.84
C GLY A 67 -7.48 -7.59 -13.83
N SER A 68 -7.54 -8.76 -13.23
CA SER A 68 -8.70 -9.63 -13.21
C SER A 68 -8.86 -10.26 -11.83
N ALA A 69 -9.99 -10.94 -11.58
CA ALA A 69 -10.22 -11.63 -10.31
C ALA A 69 -9.41 -12.94 -10.13
N GLY A 70 -8.33 -13.13 -10.90
CA GLY A 70 -7.44 -14.28 -10.81
C GLY A 70 -5.98 -13.82 -10.85
N PRO A 71 -5.02 -14.72 -10.58
CA PRO A 71 -3.62 -14.34 -10.43
C PRO A 71 -3.04 -13.81 -11.74
N ASP A 72 -2.51 -12.60 -11.66
CA ASP A 72 -1.97 -11.81 -12.73
C ASP A 72 -0.47 -11.50 -12.51
N GLN A 73 0.26 -11.36 -13.63
CA GLN A 73 1.63 -10.90 -13.70
C GLN A 73 1.65 -9.62 -14.51
N ILE A 74 1.83 -8.49 -13.83
CA ILE A 74 1.73 -7.15 -14.39
C ILE A 74 3.11 -6.50 -14.36
N ALA A 75 3.58 -6.03 -15.52
CA ALA A 75 4.77 -5.20 -15.63
C ALA A 75 4.41 -3.91 -16.37
N ALA A 76 4.36 -2.78 -15.69
CA ALA A 76 3.97 -1.50 -16.28
C ALA A 76 5.11 -0.83 -17.08
N LEU A 77 6.37 -1.19 -16.75
CA LEU A 77 7.63 -0.79 -17.39
C LEU A 77 8.08 0.62 -17.02
N GLY A 78 7.41 1.66 -17.50
CA GLY A 78 7.69 2.97 -16.97
C GLY A 78 6.84 4.05 -17.58
N GLY A 79 6.85 5.22 -16.99
CA GLY A 79 5.72 6.13 -17.06
C GLY A 79 5.26 6.44 -15.64
N THR A 80 4.20 7.24 -15.50
CA THR A 80 3.46 7.34 -14.24
C THR A 80 2.22 6.50 -14.38
N ASP A 81 2.26 5.31 -13.82
CA ASP A 81 1.26 4.27 -14.06
C ASP A 81 0.26 4.18 -12.90
N ILE A 82 -0.95 3.74 -13.22
CA ILE A 82 -1.99 3.41 -12.25
C ILE A 82 -2.35 1.95 -12.46
N ILE A 83 -2.17 1.12 -11.44
CA ILE A 83 -2.35 -0.32 -11.52
C ILE A 83 -3.36 -0.76 -10.47
N CYS A 84 -4.42 -1.43 -10.91
CA CYS A 84 -5.35 -2.16 -10.06
C CYS A 84 -5.25 -3.65 -10.44
N ALA A 85 -4.65 -4.49 -9.59
CA ALA A 85 -4.54 -5.92 -9.89
C ALA A 85 -5.88 -6.66 -9.73
N GLU A 86 -6.81 -6.10 -8.94
CA GLU A 86 -8.09 -6.74 -8.59
C GLU A 86 -7.86 -8.00 -7.72
N GLY A 87 -8.84 -8.87 -7.53
CA GLY A 87 -8.64 -10.03 -6.65
C GLY A 87 -7.67 -11.05 -7.25
N GLY A 88 -6.78 -11.64 -6.49
CA GLY A 88 -5.86 -12.60 -7.08
C GLY A 88 -4.81 -13.05 -6.11
N ASN A 89 -3.71 -13.61 -6.59
CA ASN A 89 -2.43 -13.50 -5.89
C ASN A 89 -1.51 -12.96 -6.98
N ASP A 90 -1.27 -11.67 -6.94
CA ASP A 90 -0.77 -10.93 -8.07
C ASP A 90 0.72 -10.64 -7.93
N SER A 91 1.39 -10.48 -9.07
CA SER A 91 2.77 -10.02 -9.12
C SER A 91 2.81 -8.77 -9.97
N VAL A 92 3.03 -7.63 -9.33
CA VAL A 92 3.02 -6.31 -9.96
C VAL A 92 4.40 -5.66 -9.86
N ASP A 93 4.87 -5.13 -10.97
CA ASP A 93 6.09 -4.33 -11.11
C ASP A 93 5.73 -3.02 -11.83
N GLY A 94 5.74 -1.89 -11.11
CA GLY A 94 5.49 -0.55 -11.66
C GLY A 94 6.60 -0.13 -12.63
N GLY A 95 7.84 -0.44 -12.26
CA GLY A 95 8.99 -0.26 -13.12
C GLY A 95 9.66 1.07 -12.88
N GLY A 96 9.32 2.12 -13.62
CA GLY A 96 10.01 3.40 -13.48
C GLY A 96 9.16 4.62 -13.77
N GLY A 97 9.29 5.63 -12.93
CA GLY A 97 8.38 6.75 -12.80
C GLY A 97 7.56 6.60 -11.52
N ASN A 98 6.65 7.52 -11.29
CA ASN A 98 5.91 7.59 -10.03
C ASN A 98 4.57 6.87 -10.19
N ASP A 99 4.46 5.68 -9.62
CA ASP A 99 3.36 4.77 -9.87
C ASP A 99 2.37 4.71 -8.70
N VAL A 100 1.13 4.32 -9.00
CA VAL A 100 0.11 3.99 -7.99
C VAL A 100 -0.30 2.54 -8.19
N ILE A 101 -0.05 1.70 -7.20
CA ILE A 101 -0.28 0.26 -7.24
C ILE A 101 -1.27 -0.14 -6.15
N LEU A 102 -2.37 -0.77 -6.55
CA LEU A 102 -3.30 -1.47 -5.68
C LEU A 102 -3.19 -2.97 -5.96
N GLY A 103 -2.77 -3.73 -4.94
CA GLY A 103 -2.65 -5.19 -5.00
C GLY A 103 -4.00 -5.82 -5.26
N ASP A 104 -4.98 -5.50 -4.43
CA ASP A 104 -6.35 -5.97 -4.63
C ASP A 104 -7.33 -4.92 -5.16
N GLY A 105 -8.52 -5.40 -5.53
CA GLY A 105 -9.66 -4.56 -5.88
C GLY A 105 -10.32 -3.96 -4.64
N ALA A 106 -10.14 -2.66 -4.40
CA ALA A 106 -10.94 -1.89 -3.44
C ALA A 106 -12.38 -1.57 -3.96
N GLY A 107 -12.85 -2.36 -4.93
CA GLY A 107 -14.13 -2.15 -5.61
C GLY A 107 -15.32 -2.47 -4.71
N PRO A 108 -16.54 -2.09 -5.14
CA PRO A 108 -17.78 -2.40 -4.40
C PRO A 108 -18.06 -3.91 -4.25
N GLU A 109 -17.32 -4.74 -4.98
CA GLU A 109 -17.31 -6.20 -4.91
C GLU A 109 -16.68 -6.72 -3.60
N ASP A 110 -15.72 -5.97 -3.04
CA ASP A 110 -14.98 -6.32 -1.84
C ASP A 110 -15.03 -5.17 -0.82
N PRO A 111 -16.15 -5.05 -0.07
CA PRO A 111 -16.32 -3.94 0.85
C PRO A 111 -15.24 -4.00 1.94
N PRO A 112 -14.56 -2.88 2.22
CA PRO A 112 -13.67 -2.74 3.36
C PRO A 112 -14.31 -3.25 4.67
N PRO A 113 -13.52 -3.81 5.60
CA PRO A 113 -12.08 -3.57 5.70
C PRO A 113 -11.20 -4.77 5.31
N PHE A 114 -11.77 -5.95 5.04
CA PHE A 114 -11.03 -7.22 5.01
C PHE A 114 -11.72 -8.27 4.13
N GLY A 115 -11.74 -8.10 2.81
CA GLY A 115 -11.78 -9.29 1.96
C GLY A 115 -10.64 -10.23 2.36
N PRO A 116 -10.71 -11.54 2.10
CA PRO A 116 -9.56 -12.41 2.36
C PRO A 116 -8.30 -11.98 1.59
N GLY A 117 -8.48 -11.12 0.57
CA GLY A 117 -7.45 -10.53 -0.27
C GLY A 117 -6.57 -11.56 -0.96
N GLY A 118 -5.69 -11.05 -1.80
CA GLY A 118 -4.58 -11.76 -2.40
C GLY A 118 -3.41 -11.91 -1.46
N ASN A 119 -2.38 -12.64 -1.87
CA ASN A 119 -1.07 -12.54 -1.24
C ASN A 119 -0.17 -12.07 -2.35
N ASP A 120 -0.01 -10.77 -2.41
CA ASP A 120 0.52 -10.09 -3.58
C ASP A 120 2.00 -9.83 -3.43
N ARG A 121 2.67 -9.74 -4.57
CA ARG A 121 4.04 -9.26 -4.68
C ARG A 121 4.01 -7.96 -5.45
N LEU A 122 4.21 -6.86 -4.75
CA LEU A 122 4.12 -5.52 -5.29
C LEU A 122 5.49 -4.86 -5.25
N VAL A 123 5.93 -4.32 -6.38
CA VAL A 123 7.18 -3.57 -6.52
C VAL A 123 6.85 -2.23 -7.15
N GLY A 124 7.14 -1.13 -6.45
CA GLY A 124 7.01 0.24 -6.99
C GLY A 124 8.00 0.43 -8.12
N GLY A 125 9.30 0.35 -7.80
CA GLY A 125 10.38 0.41 -8.77
C GLY A 125 11.20 1.68 -8.57
N ALA A 126 11.42 2.45 -9.63
CA ALA A 126 12.18 3.69 -9.54
C ALA A 126 11.27 4.91 -9.66
N GLY A 127 11.09 5.68 -8.61
CA GLY A 127 10.23 6.87 -8.59
C GLY A 127 9.67 7.10 -7.20
N ASP A 128 8.84 8.13 -7.04
CA ASP A 128 8.10 8.29 -5.78
C ASP A 128 6.75 7.57 -5.92
N ASP A 129 6.64 6.36 -5.39
CA ASP A 129 5.52 5.45 -5.62
C ASP A 129 4.52 5.42 -4.47
N VAL A 130 3.28 5.01 -4.77
CA VAL A 130 2.25 4.70 -3.77
C VAL A 130 1.79 3.27 -3.97
N VAL A 131 2.06 2.40 -3.00
CA VAL A 131 1.75 0.97 -3.08
C VAL A 131 0.87 0.56 -1.90
N VAL A 132 -0.27 -0.08 -2.21
CA VAL A 132 -1.25 -0.54 -1.22
C VAL A 132 -1.57 -2.02 -1.44
N GLY A 133 -1.32 -2.86 -0.44
CA GLY A 133 -1.62 -4.30 -0.44
C GLY A 133 -3.11 -4.60 -0.33
N LEU A 134 -3.77 -4.00 0.66
CA LEU A 134 -5.18 -4.18 1.06
C LEU A 134 -5.41 -5.41 1.96
N GLY A 135 -5.74 -6.57 1.40
CA GLY A 135 -6.07 -7.75 2.20
C GLY A 135 -5.09 -8.87 1.93
N GLY A 136 -4.89 -9.74 2.92
CA GLY A 136 -4.02 -10.90 2.78
C GLY A 136 -2.56 -10.57 3.06
N ASN A 137 -1.64 -11.51 2.81
CA ASN A 137 -0.25 -11.38 3.28
C ASN A 137 0.66 -10.95 2.14
N ASP A 138 0.99 -9.66 2.11
CA ASP A 138 1.63 -9.05 0.97
C ASP A 138 3.14 -8.91 1.13
N SER A 139 3.83 -8.82 -0.01
CA SER A 139 5.24 -8.49 -0.11
C SER A 139 5.38 -7.21 -0.93
N ILE A 140 5.63 -6.09 -0.26
CA ILE A 140 5.73 -4.76 -0.84
C ILE A 140 7.18 -4.29 -0.81
N VAL A 141 7.68 -3.78 -1.94
CA VAL A 141 9.00 -3.16 -2.06
C VAL A 141 8.87 -1.83 -2.81
N GLY A 142 9.34 -0.73 -2.20
CA GLY A 142 9.39 0.59 -2.86
C GLY A 142 10.49 0.69 -3.91
N ASP A 143 11.68 0.19 -3.57
CA ASP A 143 12.92 0.25 -4.34
C ASP A 143 13.61 1.63 -4.27
N ALA A 144 13.49 2.53 -5.25
CA ALA A 144 14.26 3.78 -5.24
C ALA A 144 13.37 5.00 -5.42
N GLY A 145 13.36 5.88 -4.42
CA GLY A 145 12.61 7.13 -4.42
C GLY A 145 11.87 7.29 -3.11
N LYS A 146 10.96 8.26 -3.01
CA LYS A 146 10.24 8.51 -1.75
C LYS A 146 8.88 7.85 -1.80
N ASP A 147 8.82 6.66 -1.26
CA ASP A 147 7.66 5.80 -1.43
C ASP A 147 6.68 5.92 -0.27
N THR A 148 5.41 5.68 -0.56
CA THR A 148 4.35 5.48 0.44
C THR A 148 3.84 4.06 0.32
N LEU A 149 4.14 3.23 1.31
CA LEU A 149 3.87 1.79 1.30
C LEU A 149 2.89 1.43 2.41
N ILE A 150 1.78 0.78 2.06
CA ILE A 150 0.68 0.47 2.97
C ILE A 150 0.29 -1.01 2.83
N GLY A 151 0.49 -1.81 3.88
CA GLY A 151 0.09 -3.22 3.91
C GLY A 151 -1.43 -3.39 4.02
N MET A 152 -2.00 -2.72 5.04
CA MET A 152 -3.36 -2.92 5.53
C MET A 152 -3.53 -4.25 6.27
N GLY A 153 -4.38 -5.17 5.80
CA GLY A 153 -4.82 -6.30 6.61
C GLY A 153 -4.14 -7.61 6.24
N GLY A 154 -3.34 -8.17 7.15
CA GLY A 154 -2.69 -9.47 6.96
C GLY A 154 -1.34 -9.50 7.66
N MET A 155 -0.43 -10.42 7.32
CA MET A 155 0.94 -10.39 7.83
C MET A 155 1.88 -9.98 6.70
N ASP A 156 2.19 -8.69 6.66
CA ASP A 156 2.84 -8.09 5.52
C ASP A 156 4.35 -8.05 5.65
N ARG A 157 5.04 -7.99 4.52
CA ARG A 157 6.48 -7.71 4.43
C ARG A 157 6.66 -6.46 3.59
N ILE A 158 7.13 -5.39 4.21
CA ILE A 158 7.29 -4.10 3.55
C ILE A 158 8.74 -3.64 3.65
N ARG A 159 9.32 -3.24 2.51
CA ARG A 159 10.67 -2.66 2.42
C ARG A 159 10.59 -1.35 1.66
N GLY A 160 11.02 -0.24 2.29
CA GLY A 160 11.12 1.08 1.68
C GLY A 160 12.09 1.07 0.51
N GLY A 161 13.38 1.01 0.83
CA GLY A 161 14.42 0.85 -0.17
C GLY A 161 15.49 1.91 -0.02
N ASP A 162 15.74 2.68 -1.07
CA ASP A 162 16.59 3.86 -1.06
C ASP A 162 15.72 5.12 -1.00
N ASP A 163 16.21 6.16 -0.30
CA ASP A 163 15.55 7.45 -0.06
C ASP A 163 14.55 7.41 1.10
N ASN A 164 13.73 8.45 1.30
CA ASN A 164 12.97 8.61 2.55
C ASN A 164 11.54 8.12 2.37
N ASP A 165 11.19 7.04 3.05
CA ASP A 165 9.92 6.35 2.84
C ASP A 165 8.91 6.57 3.97
N GLU A 166 7.63 6.45 3.64
CA GLU A 166 6.52 6.35 4.58
C GLU A 166 5.93 4.94 4.54
N ILE A 167 6.02 4.21 5.64
CA ILE A 167 5.61 2.80 5.74
C ILE A 167 4.52 2.64 6.80
N PHE A 168 3.42 1.99 6.43
CA PHE A 168 2.31 1.65 7.31
C PHE A 168 2.03 0.14 7.20
N GLY A 169 2.24 -0.61 8.28
CA GLY A 169 1.91 -2.04 8.35
C GLY A 169 0.41 -2.25 8.24
N GLY A 170 -0.31 -1.88 9.31
CA GLY A 170 -1.77 -1.97 9.34
C GLY A 170 -2.21 -2.99 10.37
N PRO A 171 -3.39 -3.61 10.25
CA PRO A 171 -3.72 -4.78 11.07
C PRO A 171 -2.90 -6.02 10.68
N GLY A 172 -1.93 -6.40 11.50
CA GLY A 172 -1.07 -7.52 11.13
C GLY A 172 0.08 -7.79 12.08
N ASP A 173 0.60 -9.03 12.09
CA ASP A 173 1.96 -9.22 12.64
C ASP A 173 2.94 -8.95 11.47
N ASP A 174 3.35 -7.69 11.30
CA ASP A 174 4.05 -7.24 10.09
C ASP A 174 5.57 -7.25 10.24
N ASN A 175 6.28 -7.27 9.09
CA ASN A 175 7.73 -7.11 9.02
C ASN A 175 8.08 -5.91 8.15
N LEU A 176 8.50 -4.82 8.79
CA LEU A 176 8.68 -3.51 8.17
C LEU A 176 10.15 -3.11 8.19
N GLY A 177 10.67 -2.64 7.05
CA GLY A 177 12.03 -2.13 6.92
C GLY A 177 12.10 -0.84 6.12
N GLY A 178 12.66 0.23 6.69
CA GLY A 178 12.95 1.48 5.96
C GLY A 178 14.10 1.34 4.96
N ASP A 179 15.10 0.53 5.30
CA ASP A 179 16.33 0.32 4.53
C ASP A 179 17.27 1.53 4.52
N ARG A 180 17.44 2.31 3.44
CA ARG A 180 18.36 3.47 3.40
C ARG A 180 17.55 4.74 3.25
N GLY A 181 17.53 5.57 4.28
CA GLY A 181 16.67 6.73 4.24
C GLY A 181 16.56 7.40 5.59
N ASN A 182 15.85 8.52 5.64
CA ASN A 182 15.26 8.96 6.89
C ASN A 182 13.78 8.58 6.83
N ASP A 183 13.46 7.42 7.38
CA ASP A 183 12.18 6.78 7.13
C ASP A 183 11.17 7.07 8.23
N THR A 184 9.88 7.02 7.89
CA THR A 184 8.78 7.12 8.84
C THR A 184 7.98 5.82 8.81
N ILE A 185 8.04 5.05 9.90
CA ILE A 185 7.45 3.71 9.96
C ILE A 185 6.43 3.62 11.09
N PHE A 186 5.24 3.16 10.74
CA PHE A 186 4.14 2.86 11.65
C PHE A 186 3.77 1.37 11.55
N GLY A 187 3.96 0.63 12.64
CA GLY A 187 3.49 -0.75 12.76
C GLY A 187 1.97 -0.83 12.69
N ASN A 188 1.32 -0.07 13.57
CA ASN A 188 -0.11 -0.13 13.86
C ASN A 188 -0.46 -1.39 14.67
N TYR A 189 -1.52 -2.13 14.31
CA TYR A 189 -2.11 -3.09 15.24
C TYR A 189 -1.40 -4.44 15.16
N GLN A 190 -1.27 -5.12 16.29
CA GLN A 190 -0.65 -6.42 16.56
C GLN A 190 0.87 -6.33 16.72
N SER A 191 1.60 -7.46 16.59
CA SER A 191 3.02 -7.51 16.94
C SER A 191 3.90 -7.38 15.72
N ASP A 192 4.52 -6.21 15.57
CA ASP A 192 5.35 -5.91 14.42
C ASP A 192 6.84 -6.13 14.68
N THR A 193 7.57 -6.47 13.63
CA THR A 193 9.03 -6.40 13.59
C THR A 193 9.45 -5.25 12.68
N ILE A 194 10.04 -4.20 13.25
CA ILE A 194 10.34 -2.95 12.53
C ILE A 194 11.84 -2.67 12.55
N SER A 195 12.42 -2.37 11.39
CA SER A 195 13.80 -1.89 11.24
C SER A 195 13.81 -0.55 10.52
N GLY A 196 14.42 0.48 11.12
CA GLY A 196 14.67 1.76 10.43
C GLY A 196 15.72 1.59 9.34
N GLY A 197 16.86 1.00 9.68
CA GLY A 197 17.96 0.77 8.77
C GLY A 197 18.99 1.90 8.87
N GLY A 198 19.36 2.46 7.72
CA GLY A 198 20.41 3.45 7.60
C GLY A 198 19.86 4.85 7.44
N GLY A 199 19.85 5.63 8.52
CA GLY A 199 19.67 7.08 8.49
C GLY A 199 19.08 7.57 9.80
N ALA A 200 18.23 8.59 9.76
CA ALA A 200 17.59 9.16 10.93
C ALA A 200 16.08 8.93 10.85
N ASP A 201 15.64 7.85 11.50
CA ASP A 201 14.32 7.30 11.30
C ASP A 201 13.35 7.71 12.41
N TYR A 202 12.07 7.77 12.07
CA TYR A 202 10.96 7.85 13.01
C TYR A 202 10.21 6.51 12.98
N ILE A 203 10.24 5.80 14.10
CA ILE A 203 9.58 4.50 14.24
C ILE A 203 8.55 4.60 15.35
N ASN A 204 7.32 4.22 15.03
CA ASN A 204 6.24 4.03 15.98
C ASN A 204 5.68 2.62 15.79
N GLY A 205 5.82 1.75 16.78
CA GLY A 205 5.20 0.43 16.79
C GLY A 205 3.68 0.59 16.82
N ASP A 206 3.10 0.67 18.01
CA ASP A 206 1.87 1.38 18.34
C ASP A 206 1.72 1.46 19.86
N ASN A 207 0.61 1.99 20.36
CA ASN A 207 0.33 1.83 21.78
C ASN A 207 -0.50 0.54 22.03
N PRO A 208 0.02 -0.44 22.78
CA PRO A 208 -0.75 -1.59 23.23
C PRO A 208 -1.75 -1.09 24.26
N THR A 209 -2.85 -0.49 23.83
CA THR A 209 -3.93 -0.14 24.73
C THR A 209 -4.71 -1.39 25.01
N PRO A 210 -4.73 -1.92 26.26
CA PRO A 210 -5.60 -3.01 26.60
C PRO A 210 -7.04 -2.48 26.52
N GLY A 211 -7.71 -2.73 25.39
CA GLY A 211 -9.10 -2.35 25.14
C GLY A 211 -9.37 -0.95 24.57
N GLY A 212 -8.42 -0.35 23.83
CA GLY A 212 -8.59 0.98 23.21
C GLY A 212 -8.89 1.01 21.71
N GLY A 213 -9.18 -0.14 21.08
CA GLY A 213 -9.59 -0.17 19.68
C GLY A 213 -10.93 0.57 19.44
N PRO A 214 -11.20 1.09 18.22
CA PRO A 214 -12.53 1.54 17.85
C PRO A 214 -13.54 0.41 18.09
N PRO A 215 -14.80 0.70 18.48
CA PRO A 215 -15.80 -0.35 18.72
C PRO A 215 -15.96 -1.23 17.47
N GLY A 216 -15.41 -2.45 17.51
CA GLY A 216 -15.41 -3.41 16.38
C GLY A 216 -14.11 -3.54 15.58
N GLY A 217 -13.03 -2.84 15.95
CA GLY A 217 -11.68 -3.08 15.39
C GLY A 217 -10.94 -4.25 16.07
N PRO A 218 -9.90 -4.81 15.44
CA PRO A 218 -9.03 -5.78 16.10
C PRO A 218 -8.45 -5.15 17.37
N THR A 219 -8.54 -5.86 18.49
CA THR A 219 -7.94 -5.44 19.75
C THR A 219 -6.62 -6.17 19.94
N GLU A 220 -5.56 -5.44 20.25
CA GLU A 220 -4.30 -6.00 20.72
C GLU A 220 -4.55 -7.10 21.74
N THR A 221 -4.01 -8.29 21.46
CA THR A 221 -3.97 -9.34 22.50
C THR A 221 -2.99 -8.89 23.57
N PRO A 222 -3.37 -8.91 24.87
CA PRO A 222 -2.43 -8.55 25.93
C PRO A 222 -1.16 -9.41 25.83
N GLY A 223 -0.02 -8.79 25.49
CA GLY A 223 1.24 -9.47 25.24
C GLY A 223 1.73 -9.44 23.78
N ALA A 224 0.95 -8.88 22.86
CA ALA A 224 1.42 -8.44 21.55
C ALA A 224 2.25 -7.15 21.74
N PHE A 225 3.50 -7.17 21.27
CA PHE A 225 4.44 -6.08 21.44
C PHE A 225 5.34 -5.96 20.21
N ASP A 226 5.59 -4.73 19.78
CA ASP A 226 6.46 -4.46 18.63
C ASP A 226 7.93 -4.56 19.00
N THR A 227 8.71 -5.20 18.13
CA THR A 227 10.17 -5.22 18.19
C THR A 227 10.72 -4.24 17.17
N CYS A 228 11.27 -3.12 17.66
CA CYS A 228 11.85 -2.08 16.79
C CYS A 228 13.36 -1.99 16.95
N ASN A 229 14.08 -1.98 15.82
CA ASN A 229 15.50 -1.65 15.75
C ASN A 229 15.70 -0.43 14.87
N GLY A 230 16.35 0.61 15.39
CA GLY A 230 16.65 1.78 14.59
C GLY A 230 17.87 1.62 13.70
N ASP A 231 18.91 0.91 14.15
CA ASP A 231 20.29 0.88 13.60
C ASP A 231 20.86 2.18 12.95
N GLY A 232 22.13 2.16 12.53
CA GLY A 232 22.79 3.20 11.73
C GLY A 232 22.97 4.64 12.27
N GLY A 233 21.88 5.36 12.56
CA GLY A 233 21.86 6.80 12.84
C GLY A 233 20.99 7.22 14.03
N VAL A 234 20.44 8.45 13.98
CA VAL A 234 19.74 9.08 15.11
C VAL A 234 18.24 8.87 14.97
N ASN A 235 17.75 7.82 15.61
CA ASN A 235 16.36 7.40 15.45
C ASN A 235 15.49 7.88 16.60
N THR A 236 14.24 8.23 16.27
CA THR A 236 13.16 8.45 17.23
C THR A 236 12.29 7.20 17.24
N VAL A 237 12.45 6.36 18.27
CA VAL A 237 11.66 5.13 18.43
C VAL A 237 10.67 5.34 19.57
N VAL A 238 9.38 5.16 19.27
CA VAL A 238 8.28 5.29 20.24
C VAL A 238 7.40 4.06 20.21
N ASN A 239 6.83 3.74 21.37
CA ASN A 239 5.90 2.64 21.57
C ASN A 239 6.36 1.28 21.01
N CYS A 240 7.64 0.97 21.19
CA CYS A 240 8.19 -0.35 20.89
C CYS A 240 8.72 -1.00 22.16
N GLU A 241 8.65 -2.32 22.25
CA GLU A 241 9.47 -3.05 23.20
C GLU A 241 10.91 -3.00 22.68
N VAL A 242 11.83 -2.45 23.48
CA VAL A 242 13.22 -2.27 23.07
C VAL A 242 13.83 -3.66 22.85
N GLY A 243 13.90 -4.09 21.58
CA GLY A 243 14.73 -5.20 21.15
C GLY A 243 16.15 -4.91 21.61
N ASN A 244 16.67 -5.79 22.46
CA ASN A 244 17.92 -5.67 23.20
C ASN A 244 19.06 -5.06 22.34
N THR A 245 19.65 -3.98 22.86
CA THR A 245 20.88 -3.31 22.37
C THR A 245 22.03 -4.28 22.13
#